data_AF-W2TNF6-F1
#
_entry.id   AF-W2TNF6-F1
#
_cell.length_a   1.000
_cell.length_b   1.000
_cell.length_c   1.000
_cell.angle_alpha   90.00
_cell.angle_beta   90.00
_cell.angle_gamma   90.00
#
_symmetry.space_group_name_H-M   'P 1'
#
loop_
_entity.id
_entity.type
_entity.pdbx_description
1 polymer ?
#
loop_
_entity_poly.entity_id
_entity_poly.type
_entity_poly.pdbx_seq_one_letter_code
_entity_poly.pdbx_strand_id
1 'polypeptide(L)' 'MLVETSTLVRLLFIMITVLILTVLAATVTSHKCGKPPIPPRDIGKIVGGTIARPYSWPWQIELCAK' A
#
# COMPACT_ATOMS: atom_id res chain seq x y z
N MET A 1 -19.59 33.92 26.60
CA MET A 1 -18.84 32.69 26.93
C MET A 1 -19.26 31.48 26.08
N LEU A 2 -20.54 31.28 25.76
CA LEU A 2 -21.01 30.16 24.92
C LEU A 2 -20.61 30.22 23.43
N VAL A 3 -20.28 31.42 22.92
CA VAL A 3 -19.85 31.62 21.51
C VAL A 3 -18.44 31.11 21.27
N GLU A 4 -17.50 31.34 22.20
CA GLU A 4 -16.12 30.85 22.08
C GLU A 4 -16.02 29.34 22.25
N THR A 5 -16.84 28.75 23.15
CA THR A 5 -16.94 27.29 23.25
C THR A 5 -17.51 26.66 21.97
N SER A 6 -18.43 27.36 21.28
CA SER A 6 -18.99 26.90 20.00
C SER A 6 -18.01 27.02 18.83
N THR A 7 -17.21 28.09 18.77
CA THR A 7 -16.17 28.25 17.74
C THR A 7 -15.03 27.25 17.94
N LEU A 8 -14.61 26.99 19.19
CA LEU A 8 -13.61 25.97 19.50
C LEU A 8 -14.08 24.56 19.15
N VAL A 9 -15.34 24.23 19.44
CA VAL A 9 -15.94 22.94 19.05
C VAL A 9 -15.98 22.79 17.53
N ARG A 10 -16.36 23.85 16.79
CA ARG A 10 -16.35 23.85 15.32
C ARG A 10 -14.93 23.69 14.76
N LEU A 11 -13.95 24.39 15.32
CA LEU A 11 -12.55 24.26 14.93
C LEU A 11 -12.03 22.84 15.20
N LEU A 12 -12.39 22.25 16.35
CA LEU A 12 -12.04 20.87 16.67
C LEU A 12 -12.64 19.88 15.65
N PHE A 13 -13.92 20.03 15.30
CA PHE A 13 -14.54 19.19 14.27
C PHE A 13 -13.85 19.33 12.90
N ILE A 14 -13.47 20.54 12.50
CA ILE A 14 -12.74 20.78 11.24
C ILE A 14 -11.34 20.13 11.28
N MET A 15 -10.61 20.25 12.39
CA MET A 15 -9.29 19.64 12.52
C MET A 15 -9.36 18.11 12.51
N ILE A 16 -10.39 17.53 13.14
CA ILE A 16 -10.64 16.09 13.13
C ILE A 16 -11.00 15.60 11.73
N THR A 17 -11.86 16.30 10.98
CA THR A 17 -12.23 15.88 9.61
C THR A 17 -11.05 15.99 8.65
N VAL A 18 -10.22 17.04 8.78
CA VAL A 18 -8.97 17.18 8.01
C VAL A 18 -7.99 16.05 8.34
N LEU A 19 -7.84 15.68 9.62
CA LEU A 19 -6.99 14.56 10.02
C LEU A 19 -7.51 13.23 9.45
N ILE A 20 -8.82 12.99 9.50
CA ILE A 20 -9.44 11.78 8.95
C ILE A 20 -9.25 11.72 7.43
N LEU A 21 -9.44 12.82 6.71
CA LEU A 21 -9.28 12.87 5.25
C LEU A 21 -7.82 12.63 4.82
N THR A 22 -6.86 13.17 5.56
CA THR A 22 -5.43 13.00 5.28
C THR A 22 -4.97 11.57 5.55
N VAL A 23 -5.47 10.92 6.60
CA VAL A 23 -5.25 9.49 6.87
C VAL A 23 -5.86 8.63 5.77
N LEU A 24 -7.10 8.91 5.36
CA LEU A 24 -7.79 8.12 4.34
C LEU A 24 -7.06 8.17 2.99
N ALA A 25 -6.58 9.34 2.57
CA ALA A 25 -5.82 9.51 1.33
C ALA A 25 -4.49 8.73 1.33
N ALA A 26 -3.85 8.55 2.48
CA ALA A 26 -2.60 7.80 2.60
C ALA A 26 -2.75 6.28 2.40
N THR A 27 -3.98 5.75 2.43
CA THR A 27 -4.24 4.29 2.39
C THR A 27 -4.58 3.73 1.01
N VAL A 28 -4.63 4.55 -0.04
CA VAL A 28 -4.98 4.07 -1.40
C VAL A 28 -3.74 3.47 -2.08
N THR A 29 -3.35 2.27 -1.66
CA THR A 29 -2.35 1.47 -2.36
C THR A 29 -3.00 0.68 -3.49
N SER A 30 -2.94 1.19 -4.73
CA SER A 30 -3.37 0.41 -5.91
C SER A 30 -2.24 -0.52 -6.36
N HIS A 31 -2.41 -1.84 -6.17
CA HIS A 31 -1.50 -2.83 -6.74
C HIS A 31 -1.79 -2.99 -8.24
N LYS A 32 -0.86 -2.55 -9.08
CA LYS A 32 -0.97 -2.66 -10.53
C LYS A 32 -0.54 -4.06 -10.98
N CYS A 33 -1.26 -4.65 -11.92
CA CYS A 33 -0.86 -5.93 -12.51
C CYS A 33 0.54 -5.82 -13.15
N GLY A 34 1.29 -6.93 -13.15
CA GLY A 34 2.65 -6.99 -13.69
C GLY A 34 3.69 -6.14 -12.94
N LYS A 35 3.33 -5.45 -11.87
CA LYS A 35 4.25 -4.66 -11.04
C LYS A 35 4.42 -5.32 -9.68
N PRO A 36 5.47 -6.16 -9.50
CA PRO A 36 5.67 -6.81 -8.23
C PRO A 36 6.12 -5.77 -7.18
N PRO A 37 5.64 -5.88 -5.92
CA PRO A 37 6.10 -5.02 -4.84
C PRO A 37 7.56 -5.28 -4.46
N ILE A 38 8.05 -6.48 -4.75
CA ILE A 38 9.43 -6.89 -4.54
C ILE A 38 10.08 -7.08 -5.92
N PRO A 39 11.14 -6.35 -6.26
CA PRO A 39 11.77 -6.48 -7.57
C PRO A 39 12.39 -7.89 -7.74
N PRO A 40 12.25 -8.52 -8.91
CA PRO A 40 13.01 -9.71 -9.27
C PRO A 40 14.52 -9.47 -9.21
N ARG A 41 15.28 -10.56 -9.10
CA ARG A 41 16.74 -10.48 -9.16
C ARG A 41 17.18 -10.20 -10.59
N ASP A 42 18.11 -9.27 -10.78
CA ASP A 42 18.76 -9.05 -12.07
C ASP A 42 19.56 -10.30 -12.45
N ILE A 43 19.22 -10.87 -13.60
CA ILE A 43 19.82 -12.09 -14.13
C ILE A 43 20.78 -11.73 -15.27
N GLY A 44 22.03 -12.22 -15.16
CA GLY A 44 23.06 -12.09 -16.18
C GLY A 44 22.93 -13.12 -17.30
N LYS A 45 24.05 -13.55 -17.90
CA LYS A 45 24.05 -14.57 -18.96
C LYS A 45 23.99 -15.97 -18.32
N ILE A 46 22.81 -16.59 -18.27
CA ILE A 46 22.59 -17.80 -17.44
C ILE A 46 22.17 -19.04 -18.23
N VAL A 47 22.92 -20.13 -18.02
CA VAL A 47 22.50 -21.53 -18.22
C VAL A 47 22.18 -22.11 -16.84
N GLY A 48 20.97 -22.64 -16.63
CA GLY A 48 20.50 -23.21 -15.35
C GLY A 48 19.67 -22.28 -14.44
N GLY A 49 19.54 -21.00 -14.79
CA GLY A 49 18.73 -20.01 -14.06
C GLY A 49 19.30 -19.58 -12.70
N THR A 50 18.53 -18.78 -11.96
CA THR A 50 18.76 -18.47 -10.54
C THR A 50 17.46 -18.66 -9.78
N ILE A 51 17.57 -19.07 -8.51
CA ILE A 51 16.41 -19.11 -7.61
C ILE A 51 15.82 -17.70 -7.48
N ALA A 52 14.51 -17.59 -7.72
CA ALA A 52 13.81 -16.33 -7.62
C ALA A 52 13.84 -15.78 -6.18
N ARG A 53 13.86 -14.45 -6.05
CA ARG A 53 13.66 -13.82 -4.75
C ARG A 53 12.25 -14.19 -4.26
N PRO A 54 12.07 -14.63 -3.00
CA PRO A 54 10.74 -14.94 -2.49
C PRO A 54 9.76 -13.78 -2.73
N TYR A 55 8.57 -14.12 -3.21
CA TYR A 55 7.47 -13.19 -3.53
C TYR A 55 7.75 -12.15 -4.63
N SER A 56 8.90 -12.18 -5.32
CA SER A 56 9.16 -11.25 -6.44
C SER A 56 8.33 -11.53 -7.69
N TRP A 57 7.66 -12.69 -7.73
CA TRP A 57 6.76 -13.11 -8.81
C TRP A 57 5.38 -13.41 -8.22
N PRO A 58 4.58 -12.39 -7.87
CA PRO A 58 3.35 -12.56 -7.11
C PRO A 58 2.23 -13.29 -7.87
N TRP A 59 2.38 -13.43 -9.18
CA TRP A 59 1.46 -14.20 -10.04
C TRP A 59 1.84 -15.68 -10.16
N GLN A 60 2.92 -16.13 -9.52
CA GLN A 60 3.30 -17.53 -9.57
C GLN A 60 2.25 -18.39 -8.88
N ILE A 61 1.88 -19.50 -9.52
CA ILE A 61 0.97 -20.51 -8.97
C ILE A 61 1.62 -21.87 -9.03
N GLU A 62 1.27 -22.72 -8.07
CA GLU A 62 1.60 -24.13 -8.07
C GLU A 62 0.30 -24.94 -8.16
N LEU A 63 0.27 -25.92 -9.05
CA LEU A 63 -0.87 -26.83 -9.18
C LEU A 63 -0.54 -28.12 -8.44
N CYS A 64 -1.28 -28.37 -7.35
CA CYS A 64 -1.11 -29.60 -6.57
C CYS A 64 -2.21 -30.60 -6.94
N ALA A 65 -1.82 -31.77 -7.42
CA ALA A 65 -2.73 -32.91 -7.55
C ALA A 65 -3.02 -33.49 -6.15
N LYS A 66 -4.27 -33.89 -5.92
CA LYS A 66 -4.73 -34.51 -4.68
C LYS A 66 -4.45 -36.01 -4.66
#